data_AF-M1ISJ1-F1
#
_entry.id   AF-M1ISJ1-F1
#
_cell.length_a   1.000
_cell.length_b   1.000
_cell.length_c   1.000
_cell.angle_alpha   90.00
_cell.angle_beta   90.00
_cell.angle_gamma   90.00
#
_symmetry.space_group_name_H-M   'P 1'
#
loop_
_entity.id
_entity.type
_entity.pdbx_description
1 polymer ?
#
loop_
_entity_poly.entity_id
_entity_poly.type
_entity_poly.pdbx_seq_one_letter_code
_entity_poly.pdbx_strand_id
1 'polypeptide(L)'
;MPLFGSKEEEKKIYHIDSLNEHMRNVIKTVMDVNMNDLAYYYGLKYLSPVIGEPIFIPYGRLDGKFNDFEKAFEKLYQEIEKIKDRGLKQYLEWYPGSKFLDHYRIVFYSEVQEGITYGIGAEPLAFTPSSSYGLPNIEGEAVVVGMQLLNLAVLKKLNLKFYDLVKDKRDEVIEAYNWLYSEFHAKYDTKDRKFLTDIASYYMRRFFQQVYDVAKDYTTDKLEGKIAIIPLVESKAKKDGKIIDVWREDLRDLLEQARYYLVEAIPAIYNQERMSKILKQVGSNFEEIILTSQKKPKIPEELKDLKVKTQGDKFVVLTK
;
A
#
# COMPACT_ATOMS: atom_id res chain seq x y z
N MET A 1 9.84 30.71 -45.31
CA MET A 1 9.32 29.50 -44.66
C MET A 1 9.92 29.39 -43.28
N PRO A 2 9.16 29.66 -42.20
CA PRO A 2 9.55 29.27 -40.86
C PRO A 2 8.84 27.97 -40.45
N LEU A 3 9.63 26.96 -40.07
CA LEU A 3 9.20 25.75 -39.37
C LEU A 3 8.94 26.13 -37.89
N PHE A 4 7.68 26.25 -37.51
CA PHE A 4 7.27 26.29 -36.10
C PHE A 4 6.21 25.20 -35.89
N GLY A 5 6.61 24.10 -35.24
CA GLY A 5 5.66 23.27 -34.54
C GLY A 5 5.10 24.09 -33.38
N SER A 6 3.80 24.37 -33.42
CA SER A 6 3.07 24.99 -32.32
C SER A 6 3.25 24.13 -31.06
N LYS A 7 3.80 24.70 -29.98
CA LYS A 7 3.46 24.21 -28.64
C LYS A 7 1.94 24.34 -28.54
N GLU A 8 1.21 23.22 -28.53
CA GLU A 8 -0.22 23.27 -28.21
C GLU A 8 -0.35 23.98 -26.86
N GLU A 9 -1.03 25.12 -26.85
CA GLU A 9 -1.33 25.82 -25.60
C GLU A 9 -2.15 24.88 -24.73
N GLU A 10 -1.60 24.55 -23.55
CA GLU A 10 -2.24 23.66 -22.62
C GLU A 10 -3.57 24.25 -22.17
N LYS A 11 -4.67 23.56 -22.45
CA LYS A 11 -6.02 24.05 -22.13
C LYS A 11 -6.15 24.26 -20.62
N LYS A 12 -6.45 25.50 -20.20
CA LYS A 12 -6.68 25.79 -18.78
C LYS A 12 -8.01 25.22 -18.30
N ILE A 13 -7.94 24.30 -17.35
CA ILE A 13 -9.10 23.69 -16.68
C ILE A 13 -9.01 23.95 -15.18
N TYR A 14 -10.05 24.58 -14.62
CA TYR A 14 -10.07 25.04 -13.23
C TYR A 14 -10.78 24.09 -12.26
N HIS A 15 -11.48 23.08 -12.78
CA HIS A 15 -12.20 22.11 -11.95
C HIS A 15 -12.23 20.74 -12.63
N ILE A 16 -12.14 19.67 -11.84
CA ILE A 16 -12.21 18.28 -12.34
C ILE A 16 -13.50 18.01 -13.11
N ASP A 17 -14.60 18.70 -12.77
CA ASP A 17 -15.89 18.55 -13.46
C ASP A 17 -15.91 19.09 -14.89
N SER A 18 -14.88 19.83 -15.30
CA SER A 18 -14.71 20.28 -16.69
C SER A 18 -13.96 19.27 -17.56
N LEU A 19 -13.42 18.20 -16.97
CA LEU A 19 -12.86 17.08 -17.73
C LEU A 19 -13.97 16.24 -18.36
N ASN A 20 -13.61 15.49 -19.39
CA ASN A 20 -14.45 14.41 -19.89
C ASN A 20 -14.87 13.47 -18.75
N GLU A 21 -16.12 13.02 -18.78
CA GLU A 21 -16.72 12.17 -17.75
C GLU A 21 -15.87 10.93 -17.44
N HIS A 22 -15.30 10.27 -18.45
CA HIS A 22 -14.47 9.09 -18.23
C HIS A 22 -13.21 9.41 -17.44
N MET A 23 -12.49 10.47 -17.79
CA MET A 23 -11.29 10.91 -17.07
C MET A 23 -11.64 11.34 -15.64
N ARG A 24 -12.70 12.13 -15.46
CA ARG A 24 -13.16 12.53 -14.13
C ARG A 24 -13.45 11.32 -13.24
N ASN A 25 -14.21 10.35 -13.74
CA ASN A 25 -14.61 9.19 -12.95
C ASN A 25 -13.42 8.27 -12.68
N VAL A 26 -12.47 8.14 -13.61
CA VAL A 26 -11.21 7.43 -13.40
C VAL A 26 -10.42 8.07 -12.26
N ILE A 27 -10.17 9.39 -12.32
CA ILE A 27 -9.42 10.11 -11.29
C ILE A 27 -10.10 9.95 -9.92
N LYS A 28 -11.41 10.22 -9.83
CA LYS A 28 -12.17 10.04 -8.57
C LYS A 28 -12.05 8.61 -8.03
N THR A 29 -12.22 7.60 -8.90
CA THR A 29 -12.12 6.18 -8.51
C THR A 29 -10.74 5.83 -7.96
N VAL A 30 -9.65 6.18 -8.65
CA VAL A 30 -8.29 5.82 -8.19
C VAL A 30 -7.86 6.59 -6.94
N MET A 31 -8.41 7.79 -6.74
CA MET A 31 -8.17 8.59 -5.53
C MET A 31 -8.87 8.01 -4.30
N ASP A 32 -10.07 7.43 -4.47
CA ASP A 32 -10.79 6.80 -3.36
C ASP A 32 -10.08 5.54 -2.86
N VAL A 33 -9.44 4.79 -3.76
CA VAL A 33 -8.77 3.52 -3.44
C VAL A 33 -7.52 3.77 -2.58
N ASN A 34 -7.68 3.59 -1.28
CA ASN A 34 -6.61 3.70 -0.28
C ASN A 34 -6.03 2.32 0.05
N MET A 35 -4.80 2.07 -0.41
CA MET A 35 -4.03 0.84 -0.13
C MET A 35 -2.86 1.08 0.83
N ASN A 36 -2.97 2.06 1.74
CA ASN A 36 -1.87 2.39 2.66
C ASN A 36 -1.51 1.23 3.61
N ASP A 37 -2.48 0.45 4.08
CA ASP A 37 -2.24 -0.70 4.96
C ASP A 37 -1.52 -1.83 4.21
N LEU A 38 -1.90 -2.11 2.96
CA LEU A 38 -1.21 -3.05 2.09
C LEU A 38 0.22 -2.57 1.77
N ALA A 39 0.40 -1.29 1.44
CA ALA A 39 1.73 -0.71 1.24
C ALA A 39 2.59 -0.92 2.50
N TYR A 40 2.06 -0.56 3.67
CA TYR A 40 2.73 -0.76 4.94
C TYR A 40 3.05 -2.24 5.22
N TYR A 41 2.13 -3.15 4.90
CA TYR A 41 2.34 -4.59 5.02
C TYR A 41 3.53 -5.09 4.21
N TYR A 42 3.76 -4.54 3.01
CA TYR A 42 4.91 -4.90 2.18
C TYR A 42 6.16 -4.05 2.48
N GLY A 43 6.20 -3.30 3.59
CA GLY A 43 7.33 -2.43 3.93
C GLY A 43 7.48 -1.22 3.01
N LEU A 44 6.42 -0.85 2.30
CA LEU A 44 6.35 0.26 1.36
C LEU A 44 5.65 1.48 1.98
N LYS A 45 5.84 2.63 1.36
CA LYS A 45 5.13 3.87 1.70
C LYS A 45 4.90 4.71 0.44
N TYR A 46 3.75 5.37 0.34
CA TYR A 46 3.57 6.49 -0.58
C TYR A 46 4.27 7.73 -0.02
N LEU A 47 5.24 8.26 -0.77
CA LEU A 47 6.03 9.40 -0.32
C LEU A 47 5.29 10.69 -0.66
N SER A 48 4.92 11.45 0.37
CA SER A 48 4.37 12.79 0.18
C SER A 48 5.47 13.77 -0.21
N PRO A 49 5.16 14.80 -1.02
CA PRO A 49 6.16 15.79 -1.36
C PRO A 49 6.52 16.66 -0.15
N VAL A 50 7.76 17.15 -0.09
CA VAL A 50 8.20 18.08 0.98
C VAL A 50 7.89 19.53 0.61
N ILE A 51 8.11 19.92 -0.65
CA ILE A 51 7.84 21.26 -1.19
C ILE A 51 7.28 21.10 -2.62
N GLY A 52 6.15 21.75 -2.92
CA GLY A 52 5.51 21.63 -4.23
C GLY A 52 4.95 20.23 -4.48
N GLU A 53 4.69 19.88 -5.74
CA GLU A 53 4.38 18.51 -6.18
C GLU A 53 5.25 18.19 -7.41
N PRO A 54 6.33 17.39 -7.25
CA PRO A 54 7.27 17.12 -8.33
C PRO A 54 6.67 16.32 -9.49
N ILE A 55 5.61 15.55 -9.25
CA ILE A 55 4.87 14.79 -10.27
C ILE A 55 3.46 15.37 -10.36
N PHE A 56 3.41 16.64 -10.78
CA PHE A 56 2.16 17.37 -10.99
C PHE A 56 1.70 17.28 -12.44
N ILE A 57 0.42 16.92 -12.63
CA ILE A 57 -0.22 16.84 -13.94
C ILE A 57 -1.43 17.76 -13.96
N PRO A 58 -1.36 18.88 -14.70
CA PRO A 58 -2.51 19.76 -14.83
C PRO A 58 -3.66 19.07 -15.56
N TYR A 59 -4.89 19.44 -15.20
CA TYR A 59 -6.09 18.89 -15.84
C TYR A 59 -6.13 19.12 -17.36
N GLY A 60 -5.52 20.19 -17.86
CA GLY A 60 -5.40 20.45 -19.29
C GLY A 60 -4.75 19.30 -20.08
N ARG A 61 -3.79 18.57 -19.48
CA ARG A 61 -3.15 17.40 -20.12
C ARG A 61 -3.98 16.13 -20.06
N LEU A 62 -4.90 16.08 -19.10
CA LEU A 62 -5.81 14.96 -18.88
C LEU A 62 -7.12 15.14 -19.68
N ASP A 63 -7.32 16.30 -20.30
CA ASP A 63 -8.47 16.52 -21.17
C ASP A 63 -8.36 15.72 -22.47
N GLY A 64 -9.51 15.38 -23.05
CA GLY A 64 -9.58 14.57 -24.25
C GLY A 64 -10.94 13.97 -24.51
N LYS A 65 -11.09 13.34 -25.68
CA LYS A 65 -12.26 12.54 -26.02
C LYS A 65 -11.96 11.08 -25.74
N PHE A 66 -12.44 10.58 -24.61
CA PHE A 66 -12.34 9.18 -24.24
C PHE A 66 -13.65 8.46 -24.54
N ASN A 67 -13.54 7.28 -25.12
CA ASN A 67 -14.68 6.43 -25.47
C ASN A 67 -14.90 5.29 -24.45
N ASP A 68 -13.98 5.12 -23.50
CA ASP A 68 -14.00 4.11 -22.45
C ASP A 68 -13.11 4.57 -21.27
N PHE A 69 -13.30 3.93 -20.10
CA PHE A 69 -12.56 4.26 -18.88
C PHE A 69 -11.11 3.76 -18.91
N GLU A 70 -10.82 2.69 -19.65
CA GLU A 70 -9.48 2.12 -19.77
C GLU A 70 -8.52 3.10 -20.45
N LYS A 71 -8.90 3.70 -21.58
CA LYS A 71 -8.10 4.73 -22.26
C LYS A 71 -7.89 5.97 -21.41
N ALA A 72 -8.89 6.36 -20.62
CA ALA A 72 -8.75 7.46 -19.68
C ALA A 72 -7.72 7.14 -18.58
N PHE A 73 -7.74 5.91 -18.04
CA PHE A 73 -6.73 5.44 -17.09
C PHE A 73 -5.33 5.37 -17.70
N GLU A 74 -5.20 4.82 -18.91
CA GLU A 74 -3.90 4.73 -19.60
C GLU A 74 -3.35 6.12 -19.92
N LYS A 75 -4.21 7.07 -20.32
CA LYS A 75 -3.81 8.47 -20.52
C LYS A 75 -3.29 9.11 -19.22
N LEU A 76 -3.95 8.87 -18.09
CA LEU A 76 -3.51 9.34 -16.77
C LEU A 76 -2.08 8.84 -16.48
N TYR A 77 -1.83 7.54 -16.62
CA TYR A 77 -0.49 6.97 -16.38
C TYR A 77 0.54 7.46 -17.40
N GLN A 78 0.17 7.61 -18.68
CA GLN A 78 1.06 8.17 -19.71
C GLN A 78 1.52 9.59 -19.37
N GLU A 79 0.67 10.43 -18.77
CA GLU A 79 1.10 11.77 -18.33
C GLU A 79 2.03 11.71 -17.12
N ILE A 80 1.85 10.76 -16.20
CA ILE A 80 2.81 10.48 -15.11
C ILE A 80 4.17 10.08 -15.69
N GLU A 81 4.19 9.13 -16.61
CA GLU A 81 5.41 8.60 -17.24
C GLU A 81 6.27 9.69 -17.89
N LYS A 82 5.66 10.71 -18.49
CA LYS A 82 6.38 11.82 -19.13
C LYS A 82 7.18 12.69 -18.16
N ILE A 83 6.76 12.75 -16.90
CA ILE A 83 7.36 13.64 -15.90
C ILE A 83 8.03 12.90 -14.74
N LYS A 84 7.76 11.59 -14.58
CA LYS A 84 8.21 10.82 -13.42
C LYS A 84 9.71 10.87 -13.20
N ASP A 85 10.54 10.78 -14.24
CA ASP A 85 11.99 10.74 -14.07
C ASP A 85 12.54 12.02 -13.45
N ARG A 86 11.91 13.17 -13.75
CA ARG A 86 12.24 14.44 -13.11
C ARG A 86 11.71 14.49 -11.69
N GLY A 87 10.46 14.11 -11.47
CA GLY A 87 9.85 14.14 -10.15
C GLY A 87 10.50 13.17 -9.16
N LEU A 88 10.79 11.94 -9.58
CA LEU A 88 11.45 10.91 -8.78
C LEU A 88 12.88 11.33 -8.36
N LYS A 89 13.60 12.10 -9.18
CA LYS A 89 14.88 12.70 -8.75
C LYS A 89 14.69 13.65 -7.57
N GLN A 90 13.67 14.50 -7.61
CA GLN A 90 13.34 15.40 -6.50
C GLN A 90 12.93 14.63 -5.24
N TYR A 91 12.12 13.57 -5.39
CA TYR A 91 11.78 12.69 -4.29
C TYR A 91 13.01 11.99 -3.70
N LEU A 92 13.99 11.60 -4.52
CA LEU A 92 15.20 10.94 -4.04
C LEU A 92 16.09 11.89 -3.22
N GLU A 93 16.10 13.18 -3.53
CA GLU A 93 16.76 14.21 -2.70
C GLU A 93 16.13 14.31 -1.31
N TRP A 94 14.80 14.22 -1.21
CA TRP A 94 14.08 14.27 0.06
C TRP A 94 14.13 12.95 0.84
N TYR A 95 14.15 11.83 0.13
CA TYR A 95 14.08 10.48 0.68
C TYR A 95 15.28 9.64 0.21
N PRO A 96 16.50 9.97 0.66
CA PRO A 96 17.72 9.33 0.18
C PRO A 96 17.73 7.82 0.48
N GLY A 97 18.24 7.04 -0.48
CA GLY A 97 18.32 5.59 -0.36
C GLY A 97 16.99 4.86 -0.58
N SER A 98 15.94 5.55 -1.01
CA SER A 98 14.66 4.94 -1.37
C SER A 98 14.71 4.26 -2.74
N LYS A 99 13.91 3.21 -2.92
CA LYS A 99 13.68 2.56 -4.21
C LYS A 99 12.22 2.68 -4.59
N PHE A 100 11.95 3.39 -5.68
CA PHE A 100 10.60 3.64 -6.19
C PHE A 100 10.05 2.44 -6.97
N LEU A 101 8.75 2.23 -6.87
CA LEU A 101 7.96 1.28 -7.64
C LEU A 101 7.07 2.07 -8.60
N ASP A 102 6.69 1.47 -9.73
CA ASP A 102 5.89 2.15 -10.75
C ASP A 102 4.38 2.10 -10.44
N HIS A 103 4.05 2.67 -9.29
CA HIS A 103 2.70 2.83 -8.77
C HIS A 103 2.62 4.11 -7.95
N TYR A 104 1.52 4.85 -8.09
CA TYR A 104 1.41 6.20 -7.55
C TYR A 104 0.05 6.39 -6.88
N ARG A 105 0.06 6.99 -5.69
CA ARG A 105 -1.16 7.49 -5.04
C ARG A 105 -1.51 8.83 -5.70
N ILE A 106 -2.70 8.88 -6.28
CA ILE A 106 -3.21 10.09 -6.92
C ILE A 106 -3.87 10.98 -5.88
N VAL A 107 -3.53 12.27 -5.88
CA VAL A 107 -4.08 13.27 -4.97
C VAL A 107 -4.51 14.52 -5.73
N PHE A 108 -5.48 15.27 -5.19
CA PHE A 108 -5.82 16.58 -5.74
C PHE A 108 -4.68 17.55 -5.44
N TYR A 109 -4.27 18.33 -6.43
CA TYR A 109 -3.22 19.33 -6.25
C TYR A 109 -3.49 20.59 -7.08
N SER A 110 -2.95 21.72 -6.61
CA SER A 110 -2.91 22.95 -7.38
C SER A 110 -1.58 23.68 -7.18
N GLU A 111 -1.11 24.30 -8.26
CA GLU A 111 0.14 25.05 -8.27
C GLU A 111 -0.11 26.52 -8.60
N VAL A 112 0.66 27.42 -7.98
CA VAL A 112 0.58 28.87 -8.17
C VAL A 112 1.93 29.38 -8.67
N GLN A 113 2.11 29.45 -10.00
CA GLN A 113 3.29 30.06 -10.62
C GLN A 113 2.91 31.34 -11.39
N GLU A 114 2.04 31.24 -12.40
CA GLU A 114 1.54 32.35 -13.23
C GLU A 114 0.01 32.52 -13.13
N GLY A 115 -0.56 32.04 -12.03
CA GLY A 115 -1.98 31.80 -11.81
C GLY A 115 -2.22 30.41 -11.22
N ILE A 116 -3.41 30.15 -10.71
CA ILE A 116 -3.75 28.84 -10.12
C ILE A 116 -3.98 27.84 -11.25
N THR A 117 -3.17 26.79 -11.27
CA THR A 117 -3.33 25.64 -12.16
C THR A 117 -3.78 24.45 -11.33
N TYR A 118 -4.89 23.84 -11.72
CA TYR A 118 -5.46 22.67 -11.02
C TYR A 118 -5.09 21.38 -11.75
N GLY A 119 -4.91 20.33 -10.98
CA GLY A 119 -4.53 19.03 -11.52
C GLY A 119 -4.49 17.97 -10.43
N ILE A 120 -3.64 16.99 -10.67
CA ILE A 120 -3.35 15.92 -9.74
C ILE A 120 -1.87 15.92 -9.37
N GLY A 121 -1.58 15.50 -8.14
CA GLY A 121 -0.26 15.00 -7.75
C GLY A 121 -0.24 13.48 -7.84
N ALA A 122 0.93 12.92 -8.15
CA ALA A 122 1.16 11.49 -8.18
C ALA A 122 2.31 11.12 -7.25
N GLU A 123 1.96 10.75 -6.02
CA GLU A 123 2.91 10.43 -4.97
C GLU A 123 3.45 8.99 -5.16
N PRO A 124 4.76 8.80 -5.31
CA PRO A 124 5.31 7.50 -5.68
C PRO A 124 5.29 6.52 -4.49
N LEU A 125 5.00 5.25 -4.80
CA LEU A 125 5.20 4.13 -3.90
C LEU A 125 6.69 3.78 -3.82
N ALA A 126 7.23 3.61 -2.61
CA ALA A 126 8.65 3.32 -2.45
C ALA A 126 8.97 2.43 -1.26
N PHE A 127 10.07 1.68 -1.36
CA PHE A 127 10.81 1.18 -0.21
C PHE A 127 11.65 2.31 0.36
N THR A 128 11.67 2.45 1.69
CA THR A 128 12.53 3.40 2.40
C THR A 128 13.51 2.65 3.31
N PRO A 129 14.72 3.19 3.57
CA PRO A 129 15.73 2.51 4.38
C PRO A 129 15.36 2.42 5.87
N SER A 130 14.39 3.23 6.31
CA SER A 130 13.82 3.19 7.65
C SER A 130 12.78 2.08 7.79
N SER A 131 12.77 1.40 8.93
CA SER A 131 11.69 0.50 9.34
C SER A 131 11.11 1.00 10.66
N SER A 132 9.78 0.97 10.78
CA SER A 132 9.08 1.23 12.04
C SER A 132 9.29 0.12 13.06
N TYR A 133 9.54 -1.11 12.59
CA TYR A 133 9.88 -2.30 13.34
C TYR A 133 11.36 -2.33 13.71
N GLY A 134 11.66 -2.59 14.98
CA GLY A 134 13.05 -2.77 15.46
C GLY A 134 13.49 -4.23 15.32
N LEU A 135 14.75 -4.46 14.96
CA LEU A 135 15.33 -5.80 14.89
C LEU A 135 16.65 -5.84 15.69
N PRO A 136 16.96 -6.98 16.34
CA PRO A 136 18.32 -7.24 16.81
C PRO A 136 19.26 -7.44 15.61
N ASN A 137 20.55 -7.59 15.88
CA ASN A 137 21.47 -8.14 14.90
C ASN A 137 21.08 -9.59 14.61
N ILE A 138 20.81 -9.90 13.35
CA ILE A 138 20.40 -11.25 12.90
C ILE A 138 21.60 -11.88 12.22
N GLU A 139 22.08 -12.99 12.78
CA GLU A 139 23.16 -13.79 12.20
C GLU A 139 22.58 -14.99 11.45
N GLY A 140 22.71 -14.99 10.12
CA GLY A 140 22.24 -16.07 9.26
C GLY A 140 20.91 -15.78 8.56
N GLU A 141 20.33 -16.83 7.99
CA GLU A 141 19.02 -16.76 7.33
C GLU A 141 17.89 -16.75 8.36
N ALA A 142 16.90 -15.87 8.16
CA ALA A 142 15.68 -15.85 8.97
C ALA A 142 14.43 -15.84 8.10
N VAL A 143 13.37 -16.48 8.61
CA VAL A 143 12.05 -16.48 7.97
C VAL A 143 11.16 -15.44 8.65
N VAL A 144 10.71 -14.45 7.90
CA VAL A 144 9.76 -13.43 8.33
C VAL A 144 8.34 -13.91 8.05
N VAL A 145 7.47 -13.82 9.06
CA VAL A 145 6.06 -14.20 8.96
C VAL A 145 5.22 -12.96 8.64
N GLY A 146 5.01 -12.71 7.35
CA GLY A 146 4.53 -11.44 6.82
C GLY A 146 5.60 -10.76 5.96
N MET A 147 5.28 -9.58 5.40
CA MET A 147 6.10 -8.87 4.41
C MET A 147 6.64 -7.51 4.91
N GLN A 148 6.38 -7.14 6.17
CA GLN A 148 6.56 -5.77 6.69
C GLN A 148 8.01 -5.30 6.68
N LEU A 149 8.95 -6.23 6.61
CA LEU A 149 10.39 -6.01 6.63
C LEU A 149 11.03 -6.16 5.25
N LEU A 150 10.24 -6.28 4.18
CA LEU A 150 10.74 -6.50 2.81
C LEU A 150 11.71 -5.38 2.39
N ASN A 151 11.47 -4.14 2.82
CA ASN A 151 12.38 -3.02 2.59
C ASN A 151 13.81 -3.29 3.09
N LEU A 152 13.96 -3.99 4.21
CA LEU A 152 15.28 -4.31 4.77
C LEU A 152 16.01 -5.38 3.95
N ALA A 153 15.29 -6.38 3.45
CA ALA A 153 15.87 -7.35 2.53
C ALA A 153 16.28 -6.69 1.21
N VAL A 154 15.41 -5.87 0.63
CA VAL A 154 15.63 -5.22 -0.67
C VAL A 154 16.72 -4.15 -0.60
N LEU A 155 16.69 -3.27 0.39
CA LEU A 155 17.60 -2.11 0.46
C LEU A 155 18.88 -2.39 1.25
N LYS A 156 18.79 -3.17 2.34
CA LYS A 156 19.94 -3.47 3.22
C LYS A 156 20.55 -4.84 2.95
N LYS A 157 20.00 -5.62 2.01
CA LYS A 157 20.49 -6.96 1.63
C LYS A 157 20.58 -7.93 2.81
N LEU A 158 19.65 -7.81 3.77
CA LEU A 158 19.53 -8.79 4.84
C LEU A 158 19.06 -10.14 4.29
N ASN A 159 19.61 -11.25 4.81
CA ASN A 159 19.24 -12.60 4.39
C ASN A 159 17.91 -13.03 5.02
N LEU A 160 16.82 -12.48 4.49
CA LEU A 160 15.46 -12.72 4.95
C LEU A 160 14.64 -13.41 3.87
N LYS A 161 13.93 -14.46 4.25
CA LYS A 161 12.88 -15.09 3.44
C LYS A 161 11.52 -14.77 4.04
N PHE A 162 10.49 -14.58 3.22
CA PHE A 162 9.20 -14.07 3.67
C PHE A 162 8.07 -15.03 3.36
N TYR A 163 7.31 -15.39 4.40
CA TYR A 163 6.06 -16.11 4.28
C TYR A 163 4.92 -15.10 4.11
N ASP A 164 4.50 -14.85 2.87
CA ASP A 164 3.50 -13.85 2.50
C ASP A 164 2.08 -14.34 2.85
N LEU A 165 1.51 -13.81 3.94
CA LEU A 165 0.16 -14.12 4.41
C LEU A 165 -0.96 -13.57 3.51
N VAL A 166 -0.63 -12.63 2.62
CA VAL A 166 -1.58 -11.97 1.72
C VAL A 166 -1.54 -12.58 0.31
N LYS A 167 -0.49 -13.33 -0.05
CA LYS A 167 -0.27 -13.94 -1.39
C LYS A 167 -1.54 -14.55 -1.98
N ASP A 168 -2.20 -15.43 -1.24
CA ASP A 168 -3.38 -16.17 -1.71
C ASP A 168 -4.71 -15.43 -1.48
N LYS A 169 -4.66 -14.25 -0.86
CA LYS A 169 -5.82 -13.39 -0.58
C LYS A 169 -5.88 -12.15 -1.46
N ARG A 170 -4.99 -11.98 -2.45
CA ARG A 170 -4.91 -10.74 -3.26
C ARG A 170 -6.22 -10.41 -3.98
N ASP A 171 -6.85 -11.39 -4.62
CA ASP A 171 -8.15 -11.18 -5.27
C ASP A 171 -9.27 -10.89 -4.26
N GLU A 172 -9.26 -11.56 -3.09
CA GLU A 172 -10.20 -11.30 -2.00
C GLU A 172 -10.05 -9.87 -1.43
N VAL A 173 -8.81 -9.38 -1.32
CA VAL A 173 -8.52 -7.99 -0.91
C VAL A 173 -9.09 -7.00 -1.93
N ILE A 174 -8.90 -7.23 -3.22
CA ILE A 174 -9.44 -6.38 -4.29
C ILE A 174 -10.97 -6.36 -4.23
N GLU A 175 -11.59 -7.54 -4.11
CA GLU A 175 -13.05 -7.67 -3.96
C GLU A 175 -13.54 -6.89 -2.73
N ALA A 176 -12.84 -7.01 -1.61
CA ALA A 176 -13.21 -6.35 -0.37
C ALA A 176 -13.15 -4.81 -0.50
N TYR A 177 -12.06 -4.24 -1.02
CA TYR A 177 -11.98 -2.78 -1.22
C TYR A 177 -13.02 -2.29 -2.21
N ASN A 178 -13.23 -3.00 -3.33
CA ASN A 178 -14.30 -2.63 -4.26
C ASN A 178 -15.68 -2.62 -3.60
N TRP A 179 -15.97 -3.63 -2.77
CA TRP A 179 -17.20 -3.65 -1.98
C TRP A 179 -17.28 -2.46 -1.02
N LEU A 180 -16.22 -2.18 -0.26
CA LEU A 180 -16.15 -1.08 0.72
C LEU A 180 -16.46 0.28 0.08
N TYR A 181 -15.82 0.58 -1.04
CA TYR A 181 -16.00 1.86 -1.73
C TYR A 181 -17.34 1.94 -2.46
N SER A 182 -17.81 0.83 -3.04
CA SER A 182 -19.15 0.79 -3.65
C SER A 182 -20.25 1.03 -2.61
N GLU A 183 -20.13 0.44 -1.41
CA GLU A 183 -21.06 0.67 -0.30
C GLU A 183 -21.03 2.11 0.20
N PHE A 184 -19.83 2.70 0.34
CA PHE A 184 -19.68 4.09 0.73
C PHE A 184 -20.38 5.04 -0.26
N HIS A 185 -20.09 4.88 -1.55
CA HIS A 185 -20.66 5.71 -2.62
C HIS A 185 -22.18 5.52 -2.73
N ALA A 186 -22.68 4.30 -2.61
CA ALA A 186 -24.12 4.03 -2.62
C ALA A 186 -24.88 4.73 -1.48
N LYS A 187 -24.26 4.86 -0.30
CA LYS A 187 -24.90 5.45 0.89
C LYS A 187 -24.71 6.96 0.99
N TYR A 188 -23.55 7.49 0.64
CA TYR A 188 -23.15 8.86 0.99
C TYR A 188 -22.87 9.75 -0.23
N ASP A 189 -22.45 9.19 -1.37
CA ASP A 189 -22.21 9.97 -2.59
C ASP A 189 -23.38 9.85 -3.58
N THR A 190 -24.51 10.42 -3.17
CA THR A 190 -25.76 10.33 -3.93
C THR A 190 -25.75 11.16 -5.23
N LYS A 191 -24.75 12.03 -5.43
CA LYS A 191 -24.63 12.93 -6.58
C LYS A 191 -23.69 12.38 -7.67
N ASP A 192 -22.61 11.70 -7.30
CA ASP A 192 -21.60 11.14 -8.21
C ASP A 192 -21.47 9.61 -8.07
N ARG A 193 -22.60 8.89 -8.17
CA ARG A 193 -22.78 7.43 -7.95
C ARG A 193 -21.85 6.44 -8.68
N LYS A 194 -20.75 6.88 -9.30
CA LYS A 194 -19.90 6.05 -10.16
C LYS A 194 -18.55 5.78 -9.49
N PHE A 195 -18.53 4.76 -8.63
CA PHE A 195 -17.30 4.03 -8.32
C PHE A 195 -17.10 2.95 -9.38
N LEU A 196 -16.00 3.02 -10.12
CA LEU A 196 -15.73 2.11 -11.24
C LEU A 196 -14.91 0.91 -10.78
N THR A 197 -15.57 -0.18 -10.40
CA THR A 197 -14.92 -1.39 -9.86
C THR A 197 -13.85 -1.97 -10.78
N ASP A 198 -14.03 -1.90 -12.10
CA ASP A 198 -13.06 -2.42 -13.07
C ASP A 198 -11.76 -1.60 -13.07
N ILE A 199 -11.88 -0.27 -13.00
CA ILE A 199 -10.74 0.65 -12.92
C ILE A 199 -10.04 0.53 -11.57
N ALA A 200 -10.80 0.48 -10.48
CA ALA A 200 -10.27 0.24 -9.15
C ALA A 200 -9.52 -1.10 -9.09
N SER A 201 -10.10 -2.17 -9.64
CA SER A 201 -9.46 -3.49 -9.73
C SER A 201 -8.17 -3.44 -10.52
N TYR A 202 -8.16 -2.79 -11.68
CA TYR A 202 -6.97 -2.64 -12.51
C TYR A 202 -5.85 -1.89 -11.76
N TYR A 203 -6.19 -0.79 -11.10
CA TYR A 203 -5.26 -0.02 -10.26
C TYR A 203 -4.66 -0.85 -9.11
N MET A 204 -5.50 -1.60 -8.38
CA MET A 204 -5.04 -2.47 -7.28
C MET A 204 -4.22 -3.67 -7.80
N ARG A 205 -4.59 -4.27 -8.94
CA ARG A 205 -3.80 -5.33 -9.59
C ARG A 205 -2.41 -4.82 -9.98
N ARG A 206 -2.31 -3.59 -10.50
CA ARG A 206 -1.02 -2.95 -10.80
C ARG A 206 -0.17 -2.83 -9.53
N PHE A 207 -0.74 -2.42 -8.40
CA PHE A 207 -0.02 -2.40 -7.11
C PHE A 207 0.57 -3.77 -6.76
N PHE A 208 -0.26 -4.83 -6.76
CA PHE A 208 0.21 -6.17 -6.44
C PHE A 208 1.24 -6.70 -7.43
N GLN A 209 1.14 -6.34 -8.71
CA GLN A 209 2.13 -6.68 -9.72
C GLN A 209 3.49 -6.04 -9.41
N GLN A 210 3.52 -4.73 -9.12
CA GLN A 210 4.76 -4.02 -8.76
C GLN A 210 5.41 -4.62 -7.50
N VAL A 211 4.60 -5.00 -6.50
CA VAL A 211 5.08 -5.68 -5.30
C VAL A 211 5.64 -7.07 -5.64
N TYR A 212 4.90 -7.87 -6.42
CA TYR A 212 5.30 -9.23 -6.78
C TYR A 212 6.61 -9.27 -7.54
N ASP A 213 6.81 -8.35 -8.48
CA ASP A 213 8.02 -8.27 -9.31
C ASP A 213 9.30 -8.10 -8.49
N VAL A 214 9.20 -7.46 -7.31
CA VAL A 214 10.30 -7.33 -6.37
C VAL A 214 10.33 -8.47 -5.34
N ALA A 215 9.16 -8.86 -4.81
CA ALA A 215 9.06 -9.77 -3.68
C ALA A 215 9.37 -11.23 -4.02
N LYS A 216 9.15 -11.68 -5.26
CA LYS A 216 9.24 -13.09 -5.68
C LYS A 216 10.57 -13.77 -5.36
N ASP A 217 11.67 -13.03 -5.31
CA ASP A 217 13.01 -13.59 -5.02
C ASP A 217 13.25 -13.79 -3.51
N TYR A 218 12.40 -13.20 -2.68
CA TYR A 218 12.48 -13.22 -1.22
C TYR A 218 11.40 -14.09 -0.58
N THR A 219 10.35 -14.46 -1.30
CA THR A 219 9.24 -15.24 -0.72
C THR A 219 9.60 -16.71 -0.52
N THR A 220 8.95 -17.33 0.46
CA THR A 220 9.01 -18.77 0.75
C THR A 220 7.61 -19.25 1.14
N ASP A 221 7.27 -20.48 0.74
CA ASP A 221 6.05 -21.16 1.18
C ASP A 221 6.30 -22.03 2.43
N LYS A 222 7.51 -21.99 2.98
CA LYS A 222 7.93 -22.80 4.13
C LYS A 222 7.96 -21.97 5.42
N LEU A 223 7.31 -22.48 6.45
CA LEU A 223 7.30 -21.93 7.80
C LEU A 223 8.14 -22.81 8.74
N GLU A 224 9.41 -22.96 8.41
CA GLU A 224 10.42 -23.74 9.14
C GLU A 224 11.81 -23.07 9.02
N GLY A 225 12.70 -23.31 9.97
CA GLY A 225 14.05 -22.76 9.96
C GLY A 225 14.61 -22.55 11.36
N LYS A 226 15.78 -21.89 11.46
CA LYS A 226 16.42 -21.62 12.75
C LYS A 226 15.80 -20.41 13.46
N ILE A 227 15.65 -19.32 12.73
CA ILE A 227 15.17 -18.02 13.25
C ILE A 227 13.87 -17.65 12.53
N ALA A 228 12.81 -17.40 13.30
CA ALA A 228 11.59 -16.76 12.82
C ALA A 228 11.53 -15.30 13.27
N ILE A 229 11.07 -14.41 12.41
CA ILE A 229 10.77 -13.01 12.75
C ILE A 229 9.28 -12.79 12.55
N ILE A 230 8.60 -12.29 13.58
CA ILE A 230 7.16 -12.06 13.56
C ILE A 230 6.87 -10.58 13.82
N PRO A 231 6.62 -9.80 12.76
CA PRO A 231 6.06 -8.46 12.88
C PRO A 231 4.66 -8.53 13.48
N LEU A 232 4.49 -8.00 14.69
CA LEU A 232 3.18 -7.94 15.33
C LEU A 232 2.35 -6.83 14.69
N VAL A 233 1.11 -7.18 14.34
CA VAL A 233 0.10 -6.29 13.80
C VAL A 233 -1.04 -6.21 14.83
N GLU A 234 -1.42 -5.00 15.21
CA GLU A 234 -2.59 -4.80 16.07
C GLU A 234 -3.85 -5.14 15.24
N SER A 235 -4.64 -6.12 15.68
CA SER A 235 -5.91 -6.47 15.05
C SER A 235 -7.02 -6.60 16.08
N LYS A 236 -8.17 -6.00 15.75
CA LYS A 236 -9.43 -6.20 16.48
C LYS A 236 -10.21 -7.41 15.97
N ALA A 237 -9.87 -7.92 14.79
CA ALA A 237 -10.53 -9.07 14.19
C ALA A 237 -10.18 -10.34 14.97
N LYS A 238 -11.21 -11.12 15.30
CA LYS A 238 -11.06 -12.33 16.11
C LYS A 238 -11.09 -13.56 15.23
N LYS A 239 -12.11 -13.67 14.37
CA LYS A 239 -12.38 -14.87 13.60
C LYS A 239 -11.64 -14.87 12.27
N ASP A 240 -11.27 -16.06 11.83
CA ASP A 240 -10.78 -16.27 10.48
C ASP A 240 -11.94 -16.40 9.49
N GLY A 241 -11.78 -15.87 8.27
CA GLY A 241 -12.85 -15.83 7.29
C GLY A 241 -12.54 -14.95 6.09
N LYS A 242 -13.58 -14.64 5.31
CA LYS A 242 -13.48 -13.65 4.24
C LYS A 242 -13.36 -12.25 4.82
N ILE A 243 -12.56 -11.38 4.21
CA ILE A 243 -12.29 -10.01 4.67
C ILE A 243 -13.59 -9.21 4.84
N ILE A 244 -14.52 -9.30 3.88
CA ILE A 244 -15.82 -8.61 3.96
C ILE A 244 -16.64 -9.09 5.16
N ASP A 245 -16.63 -10.39 5.45
CA ASP A 245 -17.38 -10.96 6.57
C ASP A 245 -16.77 -10.51 7.90
N VAL A 246 -15.43 -10.52 8.00
CA VAL A 246 -14.70 -9.99 9.17
C VAL A 246 -15.02 -8.50 9.37
N TRP A 247 -15.07 -7.70 8.30
CA TRP A 247 -15.42 -6.29 8.41
C TRP A 247 -16.87 -6.07 8.87
N ARG A 248 -17.81 -6.89 8.40
CA ARG A 248 -19.23 -6.82 8.78
C ARG A 248 -19.51 -7.30 10.20
N GLU A 249 -18.70 -8.21 10.73
CA GLU A 249 -18.82 -8.70 12.10
C GLU A 249 -17.99 -7.86 13.07
N ASP A 250 -16.67 -7.87 12.92
CA ASP A 250 -15.72 -7.35 13.91
C ASP A 250 -15.44 -5.85 13.77
N LEU A 251 -15.65 -5.27 12.57
CA LEU A 251 -15.46 -3.84 12.29
C LEU A 251 -16.76 -3.10 11.98
N ARG A 252 -17.92 -3.69 12.30
CA ARG A 252 -19.26 -3.17 12.00
C ARG A 252 -19.45 -1.71 12.44
N ASP A 253 -18.99 -1.37 13.64
CA ASP A 253 -19.11 -0.03 14.21
C ASP A 253 -18.48 1.05 13.32
N LEU A 254 -17.38 0.74 12.63
CA LEU A 254 -16.73 1.68 11.71
C LEU A 254 -17.60 1.94 10.49
N LEU A 255 -18.23 0.90 9.95
CA LEU A 255 -19.11 1.00 8.79
C LEU A 255 -20.40 1.77 9.12
N GLU A 256 -20.99 1.51 10.29
CA GLU A 256 -22.20 2.21 10.76
C GLU A 256 -21.95 3.69 11.07
N GLN A 257 -20.74 4.03 11.54
CA GLN A 257 -20.34 5.42 11.82
C GLN A 257 -19.80 6.16 10.59
N ALA A 258 -19.95 5.61 9.38
CA ALA A 258 -19.41 6.16 8.14
C ALA A 258 -17.87 6.37 8.13
N ARG A 259 -17.13 5.59 8.92
CA ARG A 259 -15.66 5.64 9.02
C ARG A 259 -14.99 4.61 8.11
N TYR A 260 -15.42 4.55 6.86
CA TYR A 260 -14.93 3.60 5.84
C TYR A 260 -13.41 3.73 5.63
N TYR A 261 -12.85 4.94 5.77
CA TYR A 261 -11.40 5.20 5.65
C TYR A 261 -10.53 4.57 6.74
N LEU A 262 -11.13 4.01 7.81
CA LEU A 262 -10.43 3.28 8.88
C LEU A 262 -10.54 1.76 8.73
N VAL A 263 -11.21 1.27 7.68
CA VAL A 263 -11.40 -0.16 7.44
C VAL A 263 -10.25 -0.66 6.57
N GLU A 264 -9.45 -1.56 7.13
CA GLU A 264 -8.20 -2.05 6.54
C GLU A 264 -8.24 -3.58 6.39
N ALA A 265 -7.64 -4.10 5.31
CA ALA A 265 -7.63 -5.52 5.01
C ALA A 265 -6.60 -6.26 5.88
N ILE A 266 -5.44 -5.64 6.14
CA ILE A 266 -4.36 -6.28 6.87
C ILE A 266 -4.76 -6.72 8.29
N PRO A 267 -5.42 -5.89 9.12
CA PRO A 267 -5.95 -6.34 10.40
C PRO A 267 -6.94 -7.51 10.28
N ALA A 268 -7.81 -7.53 9.27
CA ALA A 268 -8.74 -8.64 9.05
C ALA A 268 -8.01 -9.96 8.69
N ILE A 269 -6.93 -9.88 7.91
CA ILE A 269 -6.07 -11.00 7.57
C ILE A 269 -5.27 -11.49 8.78
N TYR A 270 -4.81 -10.56 9.63
CA TYR A 270 -4.07 -10.82 10.87
C TYR A 270 -5.01 -11.08 12.08
N ASN A 271 -6.16 -11.70 11.86
CA ASN A 271 -7.10 -12.02 12.93
C ASN A 271 -6.51 -13.00 13.97
N GLN A 272 -7.09 -13.00 15.17
CA GLN A 272 -6.58 -13.76 16.31
C GLN A 272 -6.54 -15.28 16.06
N GLU A 273 -7.60 -15.87 15.49
CA GLU A 273 -7.66 -17.30 15.22
C GLU A 273 -6.57 -17.77 14.24
N ARG A 274 -6.38 -17.04 13.14
CA ARG A 274 -5.35 -17.35 12.15
C ARG A 274 -3.96 -17.17 12.72
N MET A 275 -3.71 -16.06 13.41
CA MET A 275 -2.40 -15.79 14.02
C MET A 275 -2.07 -16.79 15.14
N SER A 276 -3.05 -17.23 15.94
CA SER A 276 -2.83 -18.27 16.95
C SER A 276 -2.31 -19.58 16.33
N LYS A 277 -2.89 -20.01 15.20
CA LYS A 277 -2.43 -21.21 14.47
C LYS A 277 -1.00 -21.04 13.96
N ILE A 278 -0.71 -19.89 13.34
CA ILE A 278 0.63 -19.56 12.83
C ILE A 278 1.66 -19.53 13.96
N LEU A 279 1.35 -18.88 15.08
CA LEU A 279 2.26 -18.75 16.23
C LEU A 279 2.58 -20.11 16.85
N LYS A 280 1.60 -21.02 16.97
CA LYS A 280 1.83 -22.40 17.43
C LYS A 280 2.77 -23.17 16.49
N GLN A 281 2.55 -23.05 15.19
CA GLN A 281 3.41 -23.67 14.18
C GLN A 281 4.85 -23.11 14.26
N VAL A 282 5.01 -21.80 14.37
CA VAL A 282 6.32 -21.16 14.52
C VAL A 282 7.01 -21.59 15.82
N GLY A 283 6.28 -21.60 16.94
CA GLY A 283 6.77 -22.09 18.24
C GLY A 283 7.30 -23.52 18.19
N SER A 284 6.69 -24.36 17.35
CA SER A 284 7.11 -25.75 17.16
C SER A 284 8.33 -25.88 16.23
N ASN A 285 8.36 -25.12 15.14
CA ASN A 285 9.28 -25.34 14.03
C ASN A 285 10.60 -24.57 14.11
N PHE A 286 10.71 -23.57 14.99
CA PHE A 286 11.90 -22.70 15.08
C PHE A 286 12.60 -22.81 16.44
N GLU A 287 13.90 -22.50 16.48
CA GLU A 287 14.69 -22.49 17.71
C GLU A 287 14.65 -21.12 18.39
N GLU A 288 14.71 -20.06 17.59
CA GLU A 288 14.67 -18.67 18.02
C GLU A 288 13.54 -17.91 17.31
N ILE A 289 12.80 -17.11 18.08
CA ILE A 289 11.68 -16.32 17.59
C ILE A 289 11.89 -14.87 17.99
N ILE A 290 11.95 -13.98 17.00
CA ILE A 290 12.05 -12.54 17.19
C ILE A 290 10.67 -11.94 16.98
N LEU A 291 10.02 -11.52 18.05
CA LEU A 291 8.81 -10.71 17.95
C LEU A 291 9.22 -9.26 17.77
N THR A 292 8.71 -8.58 16.76
CA THR A 292 9.00 -7.16 16.49
C THR A 292 7.74 -6.35 16.33
N SER A 293 7.73 -5.10 16.80
CA SER A 293 6.59 -4.21 16.67
C SER A 293 7.01 -2.74 16.57
N GLN A 294 6.05 -1.88 16.22
CA GLN A 294 6.26 -0.42 16.22
C GLN A 294 6.41 0.15 17.65
N LYS A 295 5.87 -0.55 18.64
CA LYS A 295 5.93 -0.25 20.09
C LYS A 295 6.62 -1.40 20.82
N LYS A 296 6.62 -1.39 22.15
CA LYS A 296 7.08 -2.53 22.97
C LYS A 296 6.24 -3.78 22.68
N PRO A 297 6.83 -4.89 22.22
CA PRO A 297 6.09 -6.11 21.93
C PRO A 297 5.45 -6.69 23.20
N LYS A 298 4.22 -7.19 23.06
CA LYS A 298 3.61 -8.10 24.03
C LYS A 298 3.79 -9.51 23.52
N ILE A 299 4.28 -10.41 24.38
CA ILE A 299 4.45 -11.82 24.02
C ILE A 299 3.05 -12.45 23.91
N PRO A 300 2.68 -13.03 22.76
CA PRO A 300 1.42 -13.75 22.60
C PRO A 300 1.32 -14.95 23.54
N GLU A 301 0.10 -15.33 23.90
CA GLU A 301 -0.19 -16.45 24.79
C GLU A 301 0.42 -17.77 24.28
N GLU A 302 0.42 -17.96 22.95
CA GLU A 302 0.96 -19.15 22.28
C GLU A 302 2.48 -19.31 22.44
N LEU A 303 3.19 -18.23 22.80
CA LEU A 303 4.65 -18.19 22.91
C LEU A 303 5.14 -17.87 24.33
N LYS A 304 4.23 -17.77 25.31
CA LYS A 304 4.53 -17.32 26.67
C LYS A 304 5.49 -18.24 27.44
N ASP A 305 5.49 -19.53 27.10
CA ASP A 305 6.30 -20.54 27.78
C ASP A 305 7.76 -20.55 27.30
N LEU A 306 8.08 -19.78 26.25
CA LEU A 306 9.45 -19.61 25.75
C LEU A 306 10.25 -18.66 26.64
N LYS A 307 11.57 -18.89 26.70
CA LYS A 307 12.49 -18.07 27.49
C LYS A 307 12.81 -16.77 26.76
N VAL A 308 12.72 -15.65 27.47
CA VAL A 308 13.18 -14.35 26.96
C VAL A 308 14.71 -14.31 27.04
N LYS A 309 15.37 -14.34 25.88
CA LYS A 309 16.83 -14.24 25.75
C LYS A 309 17.30 -12.79 25.74
N THR A 310 16.60 -11.92 25.04
CA THR A 310 16.95 -10.49 24.91
C THR A 310 15.70 -9.67 24.65
N GLN A 311 15.65 -8.45 25.20
CA GLN A 311 14.53 -7.53 25.01
C GLN A 311 15.06 -6.13 24.69
N GLY A 312 14.62 -5.58 23.57
CA GLY A 312 14.80 -4.17 23.21
C GLY A 312 13.48 -3.41 23.29
N ASP A 313 13.50 -2.13 22.91
CA ASP A 313 12.31 -1.27 22.96
C ASP A 313 11.21 -1.67 21.98
N LYS A 314 11.60 -2.32 20.87
CA LYS A 314 10.72 -2.67 19.75
C LYS A 314 10.80 -4.14 19.33
N PHE A 315 11.56 -4.95 20.06
CA PHE A 315 11.68 -6.38 19.79
C PHE A 315 11.89 -7.19 21.07
N VAL A 316 11.55 -8.47 21.01
CA VAL A 316 11.93 -9.47 22.01
C VAL A 316 12.37 -10.74 21.31
N VAL A 317 13.46 -11.34 21.79
CA VAL A 317 14.02 -12.59 21.30
C VAL A 317 13.64 -13.69 22.29
N LEU A 318 12.93 -14.69 21.78
CA LEU A 318 12.45 -15.86 22.51
C LEU A 318 13.21 -17.10 22.04
N THR A 319 13.54 -17.98 22.97
CA THR A 319 14.17 -19.28 22.67
C THR A 319 13.46 -20.40 23.43
N LYS A 320 13.55 -21.62 22.90
CA LYS A 320 13.11 -22.84 23.60
C LYS A 320 13.87 -23.09 24.91
#